data_AF-A0A3D3WS24-F1
#
_entry.id   AF-A0A3D3WS24-F1
#
_cell.length_a   1.000
_cell.length_b   1.000
_cell.length_c   1.000
_cell.angle_alpha   90.00
_cell.angle_beta   90.00
_cell.angle_gamma   90.00
#
_symmetry.space_group_name_H-M   'P 1'
#
loop_
_entity.id
_entity.type
_entity.pdbx_description
1 polymer ?
#
loop_
_entity_poly.entity_id
_entity_poly.type
_entity_poly.pdbx_seq_one_letter_code
_entity_poly.pdbx_strand_id
1 'polypeptide(L)' 'GLGGQNVGFLWNSKPNGDLLFQRLEKLLREKYEISSTVYKRKPTASLPATDQVIDELVESSQAVIVGLAD' A
#
# COMPACT_ATOMS: atom_id res chain seq x y z
N GLY A 1 0.10 -2.78 -17.38
CA GLY A 1 -1.18 -2.50 -16.69
C GLY A 1 -1.17 -3.21 -15.35
N LEU A 2 -2.11 -2.91 -14.44
CA LEU A 2 -2.16 -3.53 -13.10
C LEU A 2 -2.80 -4.94 -13.07
N GLY A 3 -3.33 -5.42 -14.20
CA GLY A 3 -3.90 -6.77 -14.35
C GLY A 3 -3.01 -7.89 -13.84
N GLY A 4 -3.53 -8.68 -12.90
CA GLY A 4 -2.84 -9.81 -12.30
C GLY A 4 -1.60 -9.47 -11.47
N GLN A 5 -1.33 -8.19 -11.20
CA GLN A 5 -0.16 -7.75 -10.45
C GLN A 5 -0.42 -7.69 -8.95
N ASN A 6 0.63 -7.80 -8.15
CA ASN A 6 0.60 -7.54 -6.72
C ASN A 6 0.82 -6.04 -6.46
N VAL A 7 -0.02 -5.46 -5.60
CA VAL A 7 0.03 -4.03 -5.27
C VAL A 7 0.27 -3.83 -3.78
N GLY A 8 1.31 -3.09 -3.44
CA GLY A 8 1.60 -2.67 -2.09
C GLY A 8 0.90 -1.37 -1.71
N PHE A 9 0.55 -1.22 -0.45
CA PHE A 9 0.06 0.02 0.14
C PHE A 9 0.97 0.47 1.27
N LEU A 10 1.37 1.74 1.26
CA LEU A 10 2.17 2.36 2.31
C LEU A 10 1.56 3.69 2.77
N TRP A 11 1.35 3.87 4.07
CA TRP A 11 0.88 5.15 4.61
C TRP A 11 1.55 5.57 5.91
N ASN A 12 1.34 6.84 6.28
CA ASN A 12 2.00 7.49 7.43
C ASN A 12 1.34 7.19 8.79
N SER A 13 0.61 6.08 8.94
CA SER A 13 -0.04 5.70 10.21
C SER A 13 -1.06 6.69 10.77
N LYS A 14 -1.56 7.65 9.97
CA LYS A 14 -2.72 8.46 10.37
C LYS A 14 -3.99 7.62 10.50
N PRO A 15 -4.94 8.04 11.36
CA PRO A 15 -6.21 7.35 11.53
C PRO A 15 -6.92 7.13 10.20
N ASN A 16 -7.61 5.98 10.09
CA ASN A 16 -8.42 5.58 8.93
C ASN A 16 -7.64 5.37 7.62
N GLY A 17 -6.30 5.40 7.63
CA GLY A 17 -5.51 5.06 6.45
C GLY A 17 -5.80 3.64 5.96
N ASP A 18 -5.90 2.69 6.87
CA ASP A 18 -6.33 1.31 6.60
C ASP A 18 -7.68 1.24 5.87
N LEU A 19 -8.69 1.97 6.37
CA LEU A 19 -10.02 2.00 5.74
C LEU A 19 -9.99 2.61 4.34
N LEU A 20 -9.21 3.68 4.14
CA LEU A 20 -9.02 4.29 2.82
C LEU A 20 -8.40 3.30 1.84
N PHE A 21 -7.33 2.61 2.24
CA PHE A 21 -6.62 1.69 1.36
C PHE A 21 -7.43 0.43 1.07
N GLN A 22 -8.22 -0.08 2.02
CA GLN A 22 -9.16 -1.18 1.76
C GLN A 22 -10.22 -0.81 0.70
N ARG A 23 -10.75 0.41 0.76
CA ARG A 23 -11.71 0.90 -0.25
C ARG A 23 -11.04 1.05 -1.62
N LEU A 24 -9.80 1.52 -1.64
CA LEU A 24 -9.02 1.63 -2.88
C LEU A 24 -8.70 0.25 -3.46
N GLU A 25 -8.29 -0.72 -2.64
CA GLU A 25 -8.08 -2.10 -3.08
C GLU A 25 -9.32 -2.66 -3.77
N LYS A 26 -10.51 -2.48 -3.16
CA LYS A 26 -11.77 -2.94 -3.75
C LYS A 26 -11.95 -2.40 -5.18
N LEU A 27 -11.77 -1.10 -5.37
CA LEU A 27 -11.89 -0.46 -6.68
C LEU A 27 -10.83 -0.97 -7.68
N LEU A 28 -9.60 -1.21 -7.20
CA LEU A 28 -8.53 -1.74 -8.05
C LEU A 28 -8.79 -3.17 -8.49
N ARG A 29 -9.36 -4.01 -7.62
CA ARG A 29 -9.77 -5.38 -7.99
C ARG A 29 -10.92 -5.37 -9.00
N GLU A 30 -11.94 -4.54 -8.77
CA GLU A 30 -13.10 -4.43 -9.66
C GLU A 30 -12.71 -3.94 -11.06
N LYS A 31 -11.76 -2.99 -11.16
CA LYS A 31 -11.41 -2.36 -12.44
C LYS A 31 -10.22 -2.99 -13.16
N TYR A 32 -9.27 -3.53 -12.39
CA TYR A 32 -7.98 -3.97 -12.93
C TYR A 32 -7.65 -5.41 -12.56
N GLU A 33 -8.47 -6.14 -11.81
CA GLU A 33 -8.24 -7.56 -11.50
C GLU A 33 -6.82 -7.82 -10.92
N ILE A 34 -6.38 -6.97 -9.99
CA ILE A 34 -5.10 -7.15 -9.28
C ILE A 34 -5.09 -8.48 -8.51
N SER A 35 -3.94 -9.13 -8.43
CA SER A 35 -3.80 -10.49 -7.87
C SER A 35 -3.82 -10.48 -6.34
N SER A 36 -2.85 -9.81 -5.71
CA SER A 36 -2.73 -9.75 -4.25
C SER A 36 -2.30 -8.36 -3.77
N THR A 37 -2.40 -8.15 -2.45
CA THR A 37 -2.06 -6.88 -1.82
C THR A 37 -1.24 -7.06 -0.56
N VAL A 38 -0.33 -6.11 -0.30
CA VAL A 38 0.47 -6.05 0.93
C VAL A 38 0.29 -4.69 1.58
N TYR A 39 -0.02 -4.69 2.86
CA TYR A 39 -0.25 -3.47 3.63
C TYR A 39 0.91 -3.20 4.56
N LYS A 40 1.50 -2.01 4.44
CA LYS A 40 2.53 -1.50 5.33
C LYS A 40 2.22 -0.08 5.76
N ARG A 41 2.77 0.30 6.91
CA ARG A 41 2.67 1.66 7.43
C ARG A 41 3.98 2.07 8.07
N LYS A 42 4.25 3.38 8.07
CA LYS A 42 5.37 3.94 8.81
C LYS A 42 5.15 3.74 10.32
N PRO A 43 6.21 3.67 11.15
CA PRO A 43 6.06 3.53 12.60
C PRO A 43 5.19 4.65 13.20
N THR A 44 5.40 5.88 12.73
CA THR A 44 4.60 7.07 13.06
C THR A 44 4.48 7.97 11.83
N ALA A 45 3.67 9.03 11.92
CA ALA A 45 3.53 9.99 10.82
C ALA A 45 4.81 10.78 10.52
N SER A 46 5.66 10.99 11.53
CA SER A 46 6.85 11.84 11.45
C SER A 46 8.14 11.09 11.18
N LEU A 47 8.14 9.76 11.27
CA LEU A 47 9.30 8.91 10.98
C LEU A 47 9.21 8.32 9.58
N PRO A 48 10.33 8.08 8.88
CA PRO A 48 10.32 7.34 7.62
C PRO A 48 9.84 5.89 7.82
N ALA A 49 9.49 5.22 6.72
CA ALA A 49 9.37 3.77 6.74
C ALA A 49 10.74 3.16 7.08
N THR A 50 10.76 2.04 7.81
CA THR A 50 12.01 1.31 8.07
C THR A 50 12.47 0.61 6.79
N ASP A 51 13.78 0.34 6.68
CA ASP A 51 14.34 -0.39 5.55
C ASP A 51 13.64 -1.75 5.35
N GLN A 52 13.37 -2.47 6.45
CA GLN A 52 12.58 -3.71 6.42
C GLN A 52 11.20 -3.52 5.76
N VAL A 53 10.48 -2.43 6.06
CA VAL A 53 9.18 -2.16 5.42
C VAL A 53 9.34 -1.91 3.92
N ILE A 54 10.41 -1.22 3.52
CA ILE A 54 10.71 -0.97 2.12
C ILE A 54 11.07 -2.27 1.40
N ASP A 55 11.96 -3.07 1.97
CA ASP A 55 12.41 -4.35 1.43
C ASP A 55 11.23 -5.30 1.20
N GLU A 56 10.34 -5.43 2.19
CA GLU A 56 9.15 -6.27 2.05
C GLU A 56 8.22 -5.79 0.92
N LEU A 57 8.08 -4.48 0.72
CA LEU A 57 7.27 -3.94 -0.38
C LEU A 57 7.92 -4.20 -1.73
N VAL A 58 9.25 -4.04 -1.83
CA VAL A 58 10.02 -4.30 -3.06
C VAL A 58 9.97 -5.78 -3.45
N GLU A 59 10.06 -6.68 -2.49
CA GLU A 59 10.04 -8.13 -2.74
C GLU A 59 8.65 -8.64 -3.15
N SER A 60 7.59 -8.01 -2.65
CA SER A 60 6.22 -8.55 -2.76
C SER A 60 5.33 -7.86 -3.79
N SER A 61 5.70 -6.65 -4.26
CA SER A 61 4.81 -5.78 -5.03
C SER A 61 5.43 -5.36 -6.36
N GLN A 62 4.63 -5.35 -7.44
CA GLN A 62 5.04 -4.77 -8.73
C GLN A 62 4.77 -3.27 -8.79
N ALA A 63 3.90 -2.76 -7.92
CA ALA A 63 3.68 -1.33 -7.74
C ALA A 63 3.30 -1.07 -6.28
N VAL A 64 3.68 0.11 -5.76
CA VAL A 64 3.30 0.55 -4.41
C VAL A 64 2.55 1.87 -4.50
N ILE A 65 1.38 1.93 -3.87
CA ILE A 65 0.62 3.16 -3.71
C ILE A 65 0.94 3.75 -2.35
N VAL A 66 1.46 4.99 -2.35
CA VAL A 66 1.87 5.70 -1.14
C VAL A 66 0.86 6.78 -0.78
N GLY A 67 0.26 6.67 0.41
CA GLY A 67 -0.62 7.68 0.99
C GLY A 67 0.18 8.80 1.64
N LEU A 68 0.16 9.97 1.02
CA LEU A 68 0.74 11.20 1.55
C LEU A 68 -0.40 12.14 1.94
N ALA A 69 -0.46 12.53 3.21
CA ALA A 69 -1.40 13.53 3.71
C ALA A 69 -0.77 14.27 4.91
N ASP A 70 -1.06 15.56 5.03
CA ASP A 70 -0.67 16.46 6.14
C ASP A 70 -1.71 16.51 7.27
#